data_AF-A0A9D4MHT6-F1
#
_entry.id   AF-A0A9D4MHT6-F1
#
_cell.length_a   1.000
_cell.length_b   1.000
_cell.length_c   1.000
_cell.angle_alpha   90.00
_cell.angle_beta   90.00
_cell.angle_gamma   90.00
#
_symmetry.space_group_name_H-M   'P 1'
#
loop_
_entity.id
_entity.type
_entity.pdbx_description
1 polymer ?
#
loop_
_entity_poly.entity_id
_entity_poly.type
_entity_poly.pdbx_seq_one_letter_code
_entity_poly.pdbx_strand_id
1 'polypeptide(L)'
;MGVILDLYDECTKTILQSLNGILSHPDVEGLPISAVLAVGGFAASDYVVNALRNGLSQRGIRVLRPNQAEITVVKGAVPFGQKEDIIYSRIMPYTYGVGCVINFNERHRADHKIEDGGKVLAVNCFRKYVSRGQTVKLGEWIGQKPYYPDDDAQSSASIHVFVSDKTDPTHIDEKGCK
;
A
#
# COMPACT_ATOMS: atom_id res chain seq x y z
N MET A 1 5.28 34.12 -22.03
CA MET A 1 4.37 32.98 -22.23
C MET A 1 5.08 31.61 -22.18
N GLY A 2 6.42 31.52 -22.07
CA GLY A 2 7.16 30.23 -22.06
C GLY A 2 7.25 29.51 -20.71
N VAL A 3 7.58 30.21 -19.62
CA VAL A 3 7.95 29.59 -18.32
C VAL A 3 6.88 28.65 -17.72
N ILE A 4 5.58 28.98 -17.89
CA ILE A 4 4.49 28.13 -17.38
C ILE A 4 4.37 26.84 -18.19
N LEU A 5 4.54 26.90 -19.51
CA LEU A 5 4.49 25.70 -20.35
C LEU A 5 5.69 24.80 -20.08
N ASP A 6 6.87 25.38 -19.86
CA ASP A 6 8.08 24.64 -19.48
C ASP A 6 7.87 23.84 -18.17
N LEU A 7 7.19 24.41 -17.18
CA LEU A 7 6.82 23.71 -15.95
C LEU A 7 5.86 22.54 -16.20
N TYR A 8 4.86 22.73 -17.07
CA TYR A 8 3.92 21.68 -17.44
C TYR A 8 4.62 20.57 -18.25
N ASP A 9 5.61 20.90 -19.07
CA ASP A 9 6.43 19.94 -19.80
C ASP A 9 7.23 19.05 -18.86
N GLU A 10 7.91 19.64 -17.88
CA GLU A 10 8.65 18.85 -16.89
C GLU A 10 7.73 17.91 -16.13
N CYS A 11 6.58 18.42 -15.66
CA CYS A 11 5.60 17.63 -14.93
C CYS A 11 5.02 16.48 -15.77
N THR A 12 4.60 16.76 -17.01
CA THR A 12 4.03 15.74 -17.91
C THR A 12 5.06 14.69 -18.30
N LYS A 13 6.33 15.08 -18.49
CA LYS A 13 7.43 14.14 -18.73
C LYS A 13 7.63 13.21 -17.54
N THR A 14 7.65 13.72 -16.31
CA THR A 14 7.75 12.90 -15.10
C THR A 14 6.57 11.93 -14.98
N ILE A 15 5.33 12.39 -15.23
CA ILE A 15 4.14 11.52 -15.21
C ILE A 15 4.28 10.40 -16.25
N LEU A 16 4.68 10.71 -17.48
CA LEU A 16 4.89 9.72 -18.54
C LEU A 16 6.00 8.72 -18.19
N GLN A 17 7.08 9.16 -17.54
CA GLN A 17 8.12 8.26 -17.05
C GLN A 17 7.57 7.29 -15.99
N SER A 18 6.81 7.79 -15.01
CA SER A 18 6.16 6.94 -14.01
C SER A 18 5.16 5.97 -14.62
N LEU A 19 4.34 6.42 -15.57
CA LEU A 19 3.39 5.56 -16.29
C LEU A 19 4.12 4.46 -17.06
N ASN A 20 5.20 4.77 -17.77
CA ASN A 20 5.99 3.76 -18.45
C ASN A 20 6.61 2.75 -17.48
N GLY A 21 7.06 3.19 -16.30
CA GLY A 21 7.54 2.28 -15.25
C GLY A 21 6.46 1.30 -14.76
N ILE A 22 5.22 1.79 -14.59
CA ILE A 22 4.08 0.94 -14.20
C ILE A 22 3.71 -0.03 -15.33
N LEU A 23 3.62 0.46 -16.58
CA LEU A 23 3.23 -0.34 -17.74
C LEU A 23 4.26 -1.41 -18.11
N SER A 24 5.51 -1.24 -17.69
CA SER A 24 6.60 -2.20 -17.86
C SER A 24 6.88 -3.03 -16.60
N HIS A 25 6.05 -2.91 -15.55
CA HIS A 25 6.17 -3.76 -14.37
C HIS A 25 5.76 -5.20 -14.71
N PRO A 26 6.45 -6.25 -14.23
CA PRO A 26 6.13 -7.65 -14.58
C PRO A 26 4.68 -8.07 -14.32
N ASP A 27 4.06 -7.51 -13.28
CA ASP A 27 2.65 -7.78 -12.94
C ASP A 27 1.63 -7.12 -13.89
N VAL A 28 2.08 -6.18 -14.72
CA VAL A 28 1.25 -5.33 -15.60
C VAL A 28 1.59 -5.58 -17.08
N GLU A 29 2.86 -5.86 -17.37
CA GLU A 29 3.35 -6.12 -18.71
C GLU A 29 2.62 -7.31 -19.34
N GLY A 30 2.16 -7.13 -20.59
CA GLY A 30 1.37 -8.13 -21.30
C GLY A 30 -0.13 -8.13 -20.97
N LEU A 31 -0.59 -7.39 -19.96
CA LEU A 31 -2.03 -7.22 -19.72
C LEU A 31 -2.67 -6.33 -20.81
N PRO A 32 -3.90 -6.63 -21.27
CA PRO A 32 -4.59 -5.86 -22.29
C PRO A 32 -5.15 -4.55 -21.72
N ILE A 33 -4.30 -3.53 -21.60
CA ILE A 33 -4.69 -2.22 -21.09
C ILE A 33 -5.34 -1.40 -22.20
N SER A 34 -6.67 -1.25 -22.13
CA SER A 34 -7.43 -0.54 -23.15
C SER A 34 -7.53 0.98 -22.95
N ALA A 35 -7.29 1.46 -21.72
CA ALA A 35 -7.36 2.88 -21.39
C ALA A 35 -6.64 3.25 -20.07
N VAL A 36 -6.25 4.52 -19.97
CA VAL A 36 -5.83 5.21 -18.74
C VAL A 36 -6.84 6.32 -18.45
N LEU A 37 -7.30 6.42 -17.20
CA LEU A 37 -8.22 7.45 -16.75
C LEU A 37 -7.45 8.60 -16.08
N ALA A 38 -7.45 9.78 -16.72
CA ALA A 38 -6.85 10.98 -16.16
C ALA A 38 -7.84 11.69 -15.23
N VAL A 39 -7.58 11.65 -13.92
CA VAL A 39 -8.41 12.24 -12.86
C VAL A 39 -7.60 13.20 -11.99
N GLY A 40 -8.30 14.04 -11.22
CA GLY A 40 -7.71 15.08 -10.37
C GLY A 40 -7.63 16.45 -11.06
N GLY A 41 -7.35 17.49 -10.28
CA GLY A 41 -7.37 18.88 -10.76
C GLY A 41 -6.40 19.14 -11.91
N PHE A 42 -5.24 18.48 -11.92
CA PHE A 42 -4.25 18.64 -12.99
C PHE A 42 -4.73 18.05 -14.33
N ALA A 43 -5.57 17.01 -14.29
CA ALA A 43 -6.18 16.43 -15.47
C ALA A 43 -7.28 17.32 -16.09
N ALA A 44 -7.70 18.40 -15.42
CA ALA A 44 -8.58 19.41 -16.03
C ALA A 44 -7.87 20.19 -17.16
N SER A 45 -6.53 20.24 -17.16
CA SER A 45 -5.75 20.90 -18.20
C SER A 45 -5.74 20.10 -19.51
N ASP A 46 -6.16 20.72 -20.61
CA ASP A 46 -6.04 20.11 -21.94
C ASP A 46 -4.59 19.84 -22.33
N TYR A 47 -3.66 20.70 -21.92
CA TYR A 47 -2.22 20.51 -22.16
C TYR A 47 -1.72 19.16 -21.61
N VAL A 48 -1.93 18.92 -20.31
CA VAL A 48 -1.56 17.68 -19.63
C VAL A 48 -2.17 16.47 -20.30
N VAL A 49 -3.48 16.50 -20.57
CA VAL A 49 -4.18 15.35 -21.16
C VAL A 49 -3.69 15.05 -22.58
N ASN A 50 -3.44 16.09 -23.38
CA ASN A 50 -2.90 15.92 -24.73
C ASN A 50 -1.46 15.41 -24.71
N ALA A 51 -0.63 15.87 -23.78
CA ALA A 51 0.71 15.33 -23.58
C ALA A 51 0.66 13.82 -23.22
N LEU A 52 -0.25 13.43 -22.32
CA LEU A 52 -0.47 12.01 -21.98
C LEU A 52 -0.96 11.18 -23.17
N ARG A 53 -1.91 11.70 -23.96
CA ARG A 53 -2.40 11.05 -25.19
C ARG A 53 -1.28 10.81 -26.18
N ASN A 54 -0.45 11.83 -26.42
CA ASN A 54 0.67 11.73 -27.34
C ASN A 54 1.70 10.72 -26.83
N GLY A 55 2.05 10.78 -25.55
CA GLY A 55 3.02 9.88 -24.94
C GLY A 55 2.59 8.40 -24.88
N LEU A 56 1.28 8.12 -24.84
CA LEU A 56 0.74 6.76 -24.81
C LEU A 56 0.24 6.24 -26.16
N SER A 57 0.17 7.09 -27.18
CA SER A 57 -0.35 6.77 -28.51
C SER A 57 0.37 5.58 -29.15
N GLN A 58 1.70 5.51 -29.04
CA GLN A 58 2.52 4.42 -29.58
C GLN A 58 2.22 3.05 -28.96
N ARG A 59 1.68 3.03 -27.72
CA ARG A 59 1.25 1.80 -27.04
C ARG A 59 -0.20 1.42 -27.37
N GLY A 60 -0.92 2.22 -28.15
CA GLY A 60 -2.35 2.01 -28.44
C GLY A 60 -3.27 2.23 -27.25
N ILE A 61 -2.78 2.83 -26.16
CA ILE A 61 -3.54 3.05 -24.93
C ILE A 61 -4.31 4.37 -25.02
N ARG A 62 -5.62 4.33 -24.83
CA ARG A 62 -6.48 5.54 -24.85
C ARG A 62 -6.36 6.30 -23.53
N VAL A 63 -6.28 7.63 -23.59
CA VAL A 63 -6.41 8.47 -22.38
C VAL A 63 -7.81 9.07 -22.32
N LEU A 64 -8.56 8.65 -21.29
CA LEU A 64 -9.91 9.11 -21.02
C LEU A 64 -9.87 10.16 -19.92
N ARG A 65 -10.54 11.29 -20.13
CA ARG A 65 -10.78 12.31 -19.11
C ARG A 65 -12.26 12.31 -18.76
N PRO A 66 -12.65 11.95 -17.53
CA PRO A 66 -14.03 12.10 -17.06
C PRO A 66 -14.48 13.56 -17.04
N ASN A 67 -15.77 13.80 -17.18
CA ASN A 67 -16.36 15.12 -16.97
C ASN A 67 -16.14 15.57 -15.52
N GLN A 68 -15.56 16.75 -15.34
CA GLN A 68 -15.16 17.30 -14.04
C GLN A 68 -14.11 16.41 -13.34
N ALA A 69 -13.00 16.17 -14.04
CA ALA A 69 -11.88 15.34 -13.58
C ALA A 69 -11.39 15.71 -12.17
N GLU A 70 -11.45 16.98 -11.81
CA GLU A 70 -11.09 17.57 -10.53
C GLU A 70 -11.88 17.01 -9.33
N ILE A 71 -13.11 16.53 -9.55
CA ILE A 71 -13.99 15.98 -8.49
C ILE A 71 -14.40 14.53 -8.72
N THR A 72 -13.95 13.90 -9.81
CA THR A 72 -14.35 12.53 -10.17
C THR A 72 -14.07 11.51 -9.08
N VAL A 73 -12.94 11.65 -8.36
CA VAL A 73 -12.59 10.75 -7.26
C VAL A 73 -13.66 10.77 -6.17
N VAL A 74 -14.09 11.97 -5.76
CA VAL A 74 -15.14 12.14 -4.73
C VAL A 74 -16.49 11.65 -5.25
N LYS A 75 -16.82 11.92 -6.52
CA LYS A 75 -18.04 11.39 -7.15
C LYS A 75 -18.08 9.86 -7.15
N GLY A 76 -16.94 9.18 -7.31
CA GLY A 76 -16.84 7.73 -7.19
C GLY A 76 -16.88 7.23 -5.75
N ALA A 77 -16.40 8.02 -4.79
CA ALA A 77 -16.41 7.66 -3.37
C ALA A 77 -17.82 7.57 -2.78
N VAL A 78 -18.76 8.42 -3.23
CA VAL A 78 -20.16 8.40 -2.76
C VAL A 78 -20.87 7.06 -3.01
N PRO A 79 -20.98 6.56 -4.26
CA PRO A 79 -21.61 5.26 -4.49
C PRO A 79 -20.81 4.10 -3.87
N PHE A 80 -19.48 4.22 -3.77
CA PHE A 80 -18.66 3.24 -3.03
C PHE A 80 -19.05 3.17 -1.54
N GLY A 81 -19.26 4.31 -0.87
CA GLY A 81 -19.71 4.32 0.53
C GLY A 81 -21.15 3.83 0.72
N GLN A 82 -21.99 3.91 -0.31
CA GLN A 82 -23.35 3.36 -0.28
C GLN A 82 -23.41 1.85 -0.56
N LYS A 83 -22.42 1.32 -1.29
CA LYS A 83 -22.31 -0.07 -1.70
C LYS A 83 -20.86 -0.53 -1.56
N GLU A 84 -20.54 -1.04 -0.38
CA GLU A 84 -19.17 -1.42 -0.01
C GLU A 84 -18.65 -2.64 -0.80
N ASP A 85 -19.52 -3.37 -1.49
CA ASP A 85 -19.22 -4.53 -2.33
C ASP A 85 -18.63 -4.17 -3.72
N ILE A 86 -18.50 -2.88 -4.04
CA ILE A 86 -17.95 -2.41 -5.32
C ILE A 86 -16.43 -2.68 -5.42
N ILE A 87 -15.69 -2.69 -4.32
CA ILE A 87 -14.26 -3.05 -4.31
C ILE A 87 -14.11 -4.48 -3.79
N TYR A 88 -13.44 -5.33 -4.55
CA TYR A 88 -13.27 -6.73 -4.17
C TYR A 88 -12.02 -6.96 -3.29
N SER A 89 -10.92 -6.28 -3.61
CA SER A 89 -9.63 -6.47 -2.94
C SER A 89 -8.71 -5.27 -3.06
N ARG A 90 -7.63 -5.27 -2.27
CA ARG A 90 -6.56 -4.26 -2.29
C ARG A 90 -5.20 -4.94 -2.21
N ILE A 91 -4.24 -4.42 -2.96
CA ILE A 91 -2.82 -4.76 -2.80
C ILE A 91 -2.26 -3.91 -1.66
N MET A 92 -1.68 -4.56 -0.66
CA MET A 92 -1.29 -3.92 0.58
C MET A 92 0.06 -3.18 0.40
N PRO A 93 0.12 -1.87 0.64
CA PRO A 93 1.33 -1.08 0.37
C PRO A 93 2.45 -1.34 1.39
N TYR A 94 2.09 -1.88 2.55
CA TYR A 94 2.98 -2.16 3.66
C TYR A 94 2.67 -3.53 4.27
N THR A 95 3.60 -4.02 5.07
CA THR A 95 3.39 -5.16 5.94
C THR A 95 2.77 -4.69 7.24
N TYR A 96 1.67 -5.33 7.66
CA TYR A 96 0.96 -5.01 8.89
C TYR A 96 1.06 -6.17 9.87
N GLY A 97 1.23 -5.84 11.14
CA GLY A 97 1.35 -6.81 12.22
C GLY A 97 1.13 -6.17 13.56
N VAL A 98 1.45 -6.93 14.61
CA VAL A 98 1.43 -6.43 15.99
C VAL A 98 2.75 -6.69 16.69
N GLY A 99 3.02 -5.92 17.74
CA GLY A 99 4.08 -6.24 18.70
C GLY A 99 3.68 -7.44 19.56
N CYS A 100 4.60 -8.35 19.79
CA CYS A 100 4.38 -9.47 20.70
C CYS A 100 5.67 -9.94 21.37
N VAL A 101 5.49 -10.71 22.44
CA VAL A 101 6.53 -11.56 23.03
C VAL A 101 6.33 -12.99 22.55
N ILE A 102 7.39 -13.63 22.06
CA ILE A 102 7.36 -15.02 21.55
C ILE A 102 8.59 -15.79 21.99
N ASN A 103 8.59 -17.12 21.83
CA ASN A 103 9.77 -17.94 22.11
C ASN A 103 10.98 -17.47 21.31
N PHE A 104 12.11 -17.30 21.99
CA PHE A 104 13.36 -16.88 21.35
C PHE A 104 13.85 -17.95 20.36
N ASN A 105 14.38 -17.53 19.21
CA ASN A 105 15.04 -18.39 18.23
C ASN A 105 16.16 -17.59 17.54
N GLU A 106 16.92 -18.25 16.68
CA GLU A 106 18.09 -17.68 16.00
C GLU A 106 17.81 -16.47 15.10
N ARG A 107 16.55 -16.24 14.70
CA ARG A 107 16.18 -15.05 13.91
C ARG A 107 16.06 -13.80 14.77
N HIS A 108 15.85 -13.95 16.08
CA HIS A 108 15.66 -12.82 16.98
C HIS A 108 17.00 -12.24 17.42
N ARG A 109 17.05 -10.91 17.55
CA ARG A 109 18.24 -10.23 18.05
C ARG A 109 18.50 -10.59 19.51
N ALA A 110 19.76 -10.82 19.86
CA ALA A 110 20.15 -11.21 21.22
C ALA A 110 19.84 -10.15 22.28
N ASP A 111 19.83 -8.86 21.91
CA ASP A 111 19.46 -7.76 22.82
C ASP A 111 17.96 -7.66 23.10
N HIS A 112 17.15 -8.45 22.41
CA HIS A 112 15.72 -8.61 22.64
C HIS A 112 15.39 -9.89 23.41
N LYS A 113 16.40 -10.66 23.81
CA LYS A 113 16.24 -11.90 24.56
C LYS A 113 15.97 -11.60 26.03
N ILE A 114 14.95 -12.24 26.58
CA ILE A 114 14.66 -12.21 28.03
C ILE A 114 14.47 -13.64 28.54
N GLU A 115 14.65 -13.84 29.85
CA GLU A 115 14.30 -15.07 30.55
C GLU A 115 13.18 -14.77 31.52
N ASP A 116 12.08 -15.52 31.42
CA ASP A 116 10.91 -15.36 32.27
C ASP A 116 10.23 -16.72 32.50
N GLY A 117 9.90 -17.03 33.76
CA GLY A 117 9.26 -18.31 34.13
C GLY A 117 9.99 -19.57 33.64
N GLY A 118 11.32 -19.54 33.53
CA GLY A 118 12.14 -20.63 32.99
C GLY A 118 12.08 -20.80 31.46
N LYS A 119 11.46 -19.86 30.75
CA LYS A 119 11.42 -19.80 29.29
C LYS A 119 12.34 -18.72 28.78
N VAL A 120 12.88 -18.94 27.59
CA VAL A 120 13.68 -17.95 26.86
C VAL A 120 12.80 -17.31 25.79
N LEU A 121 12.51 -16.02 25.95
CA LEU A 121 11.60 -15.26 25.10
C LEU A 121 12.31 -14.14 24.34
N ALA A 122 11.67 -13.64 23.31
CA ALA A 122 12.07 -12.47 22.55
C ALA A 122 10.98 -11.39 22.66
N VAL A 123 11.34 -10.20 23.10
CA VAL A 123 10.45 -9.03 23.16
C VAL A 123 10.53 -8.20 21.87
N ASN A 124 9.57 -7.28 21.70
CA ASN A 124 9.46 -6.41 20.53
C ASN A 124 9.48 -7.18 19.19
N CYS A 125 8.91 -8.39 19.14
CA CYS A 125 8.81 -9.13 17.90
C CYS A 125 7.65 -8.60 17.05
N PHE A 126 7.84 -8.60 15.74
CA PHE A 126 6.81 -8.22 14.77
C PHE A 126 6.03 -9.47 14.35
N ARG A 127 4.78 -9.62 14.82
CA ARG A 127 3.89 -10.67 14.35
C ARG A 127 3.12 -10.21 13.12
N LYS A 128 3.58 -10.66 11.95
CA LYS A 128 2.96 -10.33 10.67
C LYS A 128 1.55 -10.94 10.51
N TYR A 129 0.60 -10.12 10.07
CA TYR A 129 -0.72 -10.53 9.61
C TYR A 129 -0.84 -10.43 8.09
N VAL A 130 -0.38 -9.31 7.53
CA VAL A 130 -0.50 -8.99 6.11
C VAL A 130 0.86 -8.56 5.59
N SER A 131 1.27 -9.05 4.44
CA SER A 131 2.56 -8.68 3.82
C SER A 131 2.37 -7.54 2.81
N ARG A 132 3.38 -6.69 2.66
CA ARG A 132 3.48 -5.78 1.52
C ARG A 132 3.35 -6.57 0.20
N GLY A 133 2.53 -6.07 -0.72
CA GLY A 133 2.23 -6.72 -2.00
C GLY A 133 1.14 -7.80 -1.91
N GLN A 134 0.69 -8.20 -0.72
CA GLN A 134 -0.39 -9.15 -0.57
C GLN A 134 -1.71 -8.54 -1.04
N THR A 135 -2.48 -9.29 -1.84
CA THR A 135 -3.86 -8.94 -2.17
C THR A 135 -4.77 -9.40 -1.04
N VAL A 136 -5.51 -8.47 -0.44
CA VAL A 136 -6.46 -8.71 0.67
C VAL A 136 -7.87 -8.37 0.21
N LYS A 137 -8.83 -9.27 0.43
CA LYS A 137 -10.24 -9.00 0.11
C LYS A 137 -10.90 -8.17 1.20
N LEU A 138 -11.86 -7.34 0.82
CA LEU A 138 -12.66 -6.61 1.82
C LEU A 138 -13.49 -7.61 2.64
N GLY A 139 -13.49 -7.42 3.96
CA GLY A 139 -14.13 -8.34 4.91
C GLY A 139 -13.37 -9.65 5.15
N GLU A 140 -12.21 -9.86 4.53
CA GLU A 140 -11.38 -11.03 4.79
C GLU A 140 -10.83 -11.01 6.22
N TRP A 141 -11.11 -12.06 6.98
CA TRP A 141 -10.55 -12.23 8.31
C TRP A 141 -9.13 -12.78 8.23
N ILE A 142 -8.14 -11.92 8.48
CA ILE A 142 -6.73 -12.27 8.46
C ILE A 142 -6.23 -12.48 9.89
N GLY A 143 -6.35 -13.71 10.40
CA GLY A 143 -5.63 -14.14 11.60
C GLY A 143 -6.44 -15.01 12.56
N GLN A 144 -5.96 -16.23 12.78
CA GLN A 144 -6.49 -17.17 13.79
C GLN A 144 -5.48 -17.45 14.92
N LYS A 145 -4.42 -16.64 15.07
CA LYS A 145 -3.45 -16.93 16.13
C LYS A 145 -3.94 -16.36 17.46
N PRO A 146 -4.28 -17.20 18.46
CA PRO A 146 -4.73 -16.71 19.75
C PRO A 146 -3.64 -15.85 20.40
N TYR A 147 -4.11 -14.90 21.21
CA TYR A 147 -3.32 -14.21 22.21
C TYR A 147 -3.63 -14.84 23.55
N TYR A 148 -2.62 -14.93 24.40
CA TYR A 148 -2.75 -15.46 25.74
C TYR A 148 -2.30 -14.39 26.72
N PRO A 149 -2.92 -14.32 27.91
CA PRO A 149 -2.36 -13.58 29.01
C PRO A 149 -0.93 -14.06 29.31
N ASP A 150 -0.06 -13.15 29.69
CA ASP A 150 1.31 -13.42 30.12
C ASP A 150 1.30 -14.13 31.49
N ASP A 151 0.33 -13.82 32.35
CA ASP A 151 0.09 -14.50 33.63
C ASP A 151 -1.41 -14.60 34.00
N ASP A 152 -1.72 -15.39 35.02
CA ASP A 152 -3.09 -15.67 35.48
C ASP A 152 -3.81 -14.46 36.10
N ALA A 153 -3.07 -13.42 36.51
CA ALA A 153 -3.63 -12.20 37.11
C ALA A 153 -3.91 -11.10 36.06
N GLN A 154 -3.41 -11.24 34.82
CA GLN A 154 -3.59 -10.25 33.78
C GLN A 154 -5.06 -10.13 33.34
N SER A 155 -5.68 -9.00 33.68
CA SER A 155 -7.06 -8.67 33.31
C SER A 155 -7.19 -7.78 32.07
N SER A 156 -6.08 -7.32 31.50
CA SER A 156 -6.07 -6.41 30.34
C SER A 156 -4.80 -6.56 29.51
N ALA A 157 -4.90 -6.32 28.20
CA ALA A 157 -3.76 -6.32 27.29
C ALA A 157 -3.83 -5.14 26.32
N SER A 158 -2.68 -4.54 26.02
CA SER A 158 -2.55 -3.52 24.98
C SER A 158 -2.02 -4.17 23.70
N ILE A 159 -2.77 -4.03 22.60
CA ILE A 159 -2.34 -4.50 21.28
C ILE A 159 -1.92 -3.29 20.46
N HIS A 160 -0.62 -3.20 20.19
CA HIS A 160 -0.04 -2.18 19.32
C HIS A 160 0.07 -2.74 17.91
N VAL A 161 -0.62 -2.10 16.96
CA VAL A 161 -0.54 -2.42 15.53
C VAL A 161 0.62 -1.63 14.94
N PHE A 162 1.48 -2.33 14.20
CA PHE A 162 2.65 -1.77 13.53
C PHE A 162 2.54 -1.93 12.02
N VAL A 163 3.16 -1.00 11.31
CA VAL A 163 3.32 -1.00 9.85
C VAL A 163 4.80 -1.04 9.49
N SER A 164 5.17 -1.80 8.46
CA SER A 164 6.56 -1.91 8.00
C SER A 164 6.68 -1.77 6.48
N ASP A 165 7.71 -1.05 6.04
CA ASP A 165 8.13 -0.99 4.63
C ASP A 165 8.72 -2.31 4.11
N LYS A 166 9.18 -3.19 5.02
CA LYS A 166 9.77 -4.50 4.69
C LYS A 166 8.70 -5.57 4.55
N THR A 167 8.93 -6.57 3.69
CA THR A 167 8.01 -7.71 3.49
C THR A 167 7.99 -8.70 4.68
N ASP A 168 9.12 -8.82 5.39
CA ASP A 168 9.28 -9.75 6.51
C ASP A 168 10.10 -9.11 7.65
N PRO A 169 9.53 -8.13 8.38
CA PRO A 169 10.16 -7.59 9.57
C PRO A 169 10.16 -8.64 10.69
N THR A 170 11.24 -8.67 11.48
CA THR A 170 11.38 -9.55 12.64
C THR A 170 11.06 -8.83 13.95
N HIS A 171 11.47 -7.57 14.07
CA HIS A 171 11.21 -6.74 15.24
C HIS A 171 10.47 -5.43 14.91
N ILE A 172 9.70 -4.92 15.88
CA ILE A 172 8.93 -3.68 15.74
C ILE A 172 9.80 -2.42 15.79
N ASP A 173 11.05 -2.53 16.25
CA ASP A 173 12.03 -1.44 16.33
C ASP A 173 12.94 -1.36 15.10
N GLU A 174 12.73 -2.23 14.10
CA GLU A 174 13.50 -2.20 12.87
C GLU A 174 13.27 -0.92 12.07
N LYS A 175 14.32 -0.47 11.36
CA LYS A 175 14.18 0.63 10.39
C LYS A 175 13.08 0.32 9.38
N GLY A 176 12.10 1.22 9.29
CA GLY A 176 10.94 1.09 8.41
C GLY A 176 9.67 0.61 9.14
N CYS A 177 9.76 0.21 10.41
CA CYS A 177 8.61 -0.05 11.27
C CYS A 177 8.12 1.24 11.96
N LYS A 178 6.80 1.39 12.08
CA LYS A 178 6.11 2.51 12.75
C LYS A 178 4.87 2.02 13.48
#